data_AF-A0A9P6WSN0-F1
#
_entry.id   AF-A0A9P6WSN0-F1
#
_cell.length_a   1.000
_cell.length_b   1.000
_cell.length_c   1.000
_cell.angle_alpha   90.00
_cell.angle_beta   90.00
_cell.angle_gamma   90.00
#
_symmetry.space_group_name_H-M   'P 1'
#
loop_
_entity.id
_entity.type
_entity.pdbx_description
1 polymer ?
#
loop_
_entity_poly.entity_id
_entity_poly.type
_entity_poly.pdbx_seq_one_letter_code
_entity_poly.pdbx_strand_id
1 'polypeptide(L)' 'MGASAGKVSTRVIPNWVMRLGALKDPALRGSLPLLGRTMNATSEKAQRMLGWSPRSREDAIVATAESLIRLGLVQTPDH' A
#
# COMPACT_ATOMS: atom_id res chain seq x y z
N MET A 1 -6.31 -8.97 -11.89
CA MET A 1 -5.18 -9.30 -11.00
C MET A 1 -4.92 -10.82 -11.07
N GLY A 2 -4.11 -11.25 -12.03
CA GLY A 2 -3.74 -12.66 -12.24
C GLY A 2 -2.31 -12.92 -11.72
N ALA A 3 -1.44 -13.49 -12.56
CA ALA A 3 -0.05 -13.86 -12.25
C ALA A 3 0.77 -12.84 -11.42
N SER A 4 0.48 -11.54 -11.53
CA SER A 4 1.13 -10.45 -10.77
C SER A 4 0.87 -10.49 -9.25
N ALA A 5 -0.14 -11.21 -8.77
CA ALA A 5 -0.45 -11.31 -7.33
C ALA A 5 0.48 -12.27 -6.57
N GLY A 6 1.21 -13.15 -7.27
CA GLY A 6 2.01 -14.21 -6.65
C GLY A 6 3.17 -13.74 -5.78
N LYS A 7 3.67 -12.51 -5.97
CA LYS A 7 4.75 -11.91 -5.15
C LYS A 7 4.22 -11.08 -3.97
N VAL A 8 2.90 -10.96 -3.80
CA VAL A 8 2.33 -10.21 -2.68
C VAL A 8 2.31 -11.10 -1.44
N SER A 9 3.18 -10.81 -0.48
CA SER A 9 3.12 -11.48 0.83
C SER A 9 1.85 -11.08 1.57
N THR A 10 1.00 -12.05 1.89
CA THR A 10 -0.19 -11.87 2.72
C THR A 10 0.10 -12.06 4.22
N ARG A 11 1.33 -12.44 4.58
CA ARG A 11 1.73 -12.68 5.96
C ARG A 11 1.99 -11.37 6.69
N VAL A 12 1.44 -11.26 7.90
CA VAL A 12 1.70 -10.14 8.80
C VAL A 12 3.00 -10.39 9.57
N ILE A 13 3.96 -9.47 9.45
CA ILE A 13 5.20 -9.52 10.23
C ILE A 13 4.91 -8.97 11.64
N PRO A 14 5.31 -9.68 12.71
CA PRO A 14 5.12 -9.18 14.08
C PRO A 14 5.88 -7.86 14.35
N ASN A 15 5.28 -6.97 15.14
CA ASN A 15 5.85 -5.65 15.45
C ASN A 15 7.25 -5.71 16.09
N TRP A 16 7.54 -6.74 16.91
CA TRP A 16 8.85 -6.89 17.54
C TRP A 16 9.96 -7.20 16.51
N VAL A 17 9.64 -7.91 15.43
CA VAL A 17 10.57 -8.19 14.33
C VAL A 17 10.92 -6.91 13.59
N MET A 18 9.92 -6.06 13.31
CA MET A 18 10.13 -4.74 12.70
C MET A 18 11.01 -3.84 13.58
N ARG A 19 10.79 -3.86 14.90
CA ARG A 19 11.61 -3.09 15.87
C ARG A 19 13.07 -3.54 15.89
N LEU A 20 13.34 -4.84 15.79
CA LEU A 20 14.71 -5.37 15.68
C LEU A 20 15.35 -5.03 14.33
N GLY A 21 14.61 -5.16 13.24
CA GLY A 21 15.09 -4.83 11.89
C GLY A 21 15.48 -3.36 11.73
N ALA A 22 14.71 -2.45 12.35
CA ALA A 22 14.98 -1.02 12.36
C ALA A 22 16.28 -0.63 13.09
N LEU A 23 16.92 -1.53 13.85
CA LEU A 23 18.25 -1.28 14.39
C LEU A 23 19.33 -1.33 13.30
N LYS A 24 19.11 -2.11 12.24
CA LYS A 24 20.05 -2.33 11.14
C LYS A 24 19.68 -1.60 9.85
N ASP A 25 18.40 -1.30 9.63
CA ASP A 25 17.90 -0.63 8.43
C ASP A 25 17.25 0.74 8.74
N PRO A 26 17.82 1.85 8.26
CA PRO A 26 17.24 3.19 8.40
C PRO A 26 15.87 3.35 7.75
N ALA A 27 15.57 2.63 6.65
CA ALA A 27 14.28 2.69 5.99
C ALA A 27 13.16 2.14 6.90
N LEU A 28 13.46 1.07 7.64
CA LEU A 28 12.52 0.50 8.63
C LEU A 28 12.30 1.45 9.82
N ARG A 29 13.30 2.25 10.23
CA ARG A 29 13.12 3.27 11.27
C ARG A 29 12.06 4.30 10.91
N GLY A 30 12.03 4.74 9.65
CA GLY A 30 11.04 5.71 9.17
C GLY A 30 9.60 5.19 9.24
N SER A 31 9.41 3.87 9.19
CA SER A 31 8.08 3.24 9.27
C SER A 31 7.63 2.93 10.70
N LEU A 32 8.54 2.90 11.69
CA LEU A 32 8.20 2.59 13.09
C LEU A 32 7.12 3.50 13.71
N PRO A 33 7.08 4.82 13.47
CA PRO A 33 6.03 5.68 14.03
C PRO A 33 4.63 5.38 13.48
N LEU A 34 4.54 4.71 12.33
CA LEU A 34 3.28 4.34 11.69
C LEU A 34 2.78 2.95 12.12
N LEU A 35 3.63 2.14 12.76
CA LEU A 35 3.27 0.79 13.22
C LEU A 35 2.18 0.83 14.29
N GLY A 36 1.08 0.11 14.03
CA GLY A 36 -0.10 0.06 14.90
C GLY A 36 -1.06 1.25 14.74
N ARG A 37 -0.82 2.17 13.80
CA ARG A 37 -1.71 3.29 13.54
C ARG A 37 -2.63 2.99 12.35
N THR A 38 -3.93 2.88 12.63
CA THR A 38 -4.95 2.76 11.58
C THR A 38 -5.21 4.13 10.96
N MET A 39 -4.66 4.36 9.77
CA MET A 39 -4.91 5.58 8.98
C MET A 39 -6.28 5.46 8.30
N ASN A 40 -7.35 5.75 9.04
CA ASN A 40 -8.69 5.86 8.46
C ASN A 40 -8.79 7.14 7.64
N ALA A 41 -8.52 7.04 6.34
CA ALA A 41 -8.68 8.14 5.39
C ALA A 41 -10.08 8.08 4.75
N THR A 42 -10.87 9.14 4.91
CA THR A 42 -12.16 9.30 4.21
C THR A 42 -12.06 10.45 3.20
N SER A 43 -12.57 10.21 1.99
CA SER A 43 -12.64 11.23 0.92
C SER A 43 -13.77 12.24 1.13
N GLU A 44 -14.54 12.07 2.20
CA GLU A 44 -15.77 12.81 2.50
C GLU A 44 -15.56 14.32 2.61
N LYS A 45 -14.45 14.76 3.21
CA LYS A 45 -14.11 16.19 3.29
C LYS A 45 -13.91 16.82 1.92
N ALA A 46 -13.27 16.10 1.00
CA ALA A 46 -13.03 16.59 -0.36
C ALA A 46 -14.31 16.58 -1.21
N GLN A 47 -15.19 15.58 -1.01
CA GLN A 47 -16.52 15.57 -1.64
C GLN A 47 -17.35 16.78 -1.19
N ARG A 48 -17.41 17.04 0.12
CA ARG A 48 -18.19 18.14 0.72
C ARG A 48 -17.67 19.53 0.32
N MET A 49 -16.35 19.71 0.30
CA MET A 49 -15.77 21.05 0.10
C MET A 49 -15.47 21.38 -1.37
N LEU A 50 -15.18 20.37 -2.20
CA LEU A 50 -14.72 20.58 -3.57
C LEU A 50 -15.71 20.04 -4.62
N GLY A 51 -16.85 19.47 -4.20
CA GLY A 51 -17.79 18.80 -5.09
C GLY A 51 -17.18 17.60 -5.82
N TRP A 52 -16.07 17.07 -5.31
CA TRP A 52 -15.33 16.00 -5.95
C TRP A 52 -16.16 14.71 -5.93
N SER A 53 -16.32 14.06 -7.08
CA SER A 53 -16.98 12.75 -7.18
C SER A 53 -15.93 11.67 -7.45
N PRO A 54 -15.35 11.05 -6.42
CA PRO A 54 -14.34 10.02 -6.60
C PRO A 54 -14.97 8.71 -7.10
N ARG A 55 -14.20 7.97 -7.91
CA ARG A 55 -14.48 6.56 -8.23
C ARG A 55 -14.53 5.71 -6.96
N SER A 56 -15.16 4.53 -7.05
CA SER A 56 -15.20 3.58 -5.93
C SER A 56 -13.78 3.24 -5.44
N ARG A 57 -13.64 2.87 -4.17
CA ARG A 57 -12.32 2.58 -3.57
C ARG A 57 -11.67 1.40 -4.28
N GLU A 58 -12.48 0.40 -4.58
CA GLU A 58 -12.13 -0.83 -5.27
C GLU A 58 -11.56 -0.51 -6.64
N ASP A 59 -12.29 0.31 -7.42
CA ASP A 59 -11.85 0.70 -8.75
C ASP A 59 -10.57 1.54 -8.72
N ALA A 60 -10.40 2.41 -7.71
CA ALA A 60 -9.20 3.21 -7.55
C ALA A 60 -7.96 2.33 -7.25
N ILE A 61 -8.12 1.35 -6.37
CA ILE A 61 -7.04 0.41 -6.00
C ILE A 61 -6.64 -0.42 -7.24
N VAL A 62 -7.62 -0.94 -7.98
CA VAL A 62 -7.36 -1.74 -9.19
C VAL A 62 -6.63 -0.92 -10.26
N ALA A 63 -7.11 0.29 -10.57
CA ALA A 63 -6.47 1.15 -11.57
C ALA A 63 -5.04 1.56 -11.17
N THR A 64 -4.78 1.73 -9.87
CA THR A 64 -3.42 2.02 -9.38
C THR A 64 -2.50 0.81 -9.58
N ALA A 65 -2.97 -0.40 -9.22
CA ALA A 65 -2.21 -1.62 -9.43
C ALA A 65 -1.89 -1.86 -10.92
N GLU A 66 -2.88 -1.66 -11.80
CA GLU A 66 -2.70 -1.75 -13.25
C GLU A 66 -1.69 -0.73 -13.76
N SER A 67 -1.75 0.50 -13.27
CA SER A 67 -0.80 1.55 -13.64
C SER A 67 0.63 1.20 -13.22
N LEU A 68 0.82 0.66 -12.01
CA LEU A 68 2.12 0.23 -11.51
C LEU A 68 2.71 -0.93 -12.34
N ILE A 69 1.87 -1.89 -12.76
CA ILE A 69 2.28 -2.99 -13.64
C ILE A 69 2.66 -2.45 -15.01
N ARG A 70 1.83 -1.59 -15.60
CA ARG A 70 2.08 -0.99 -16.92
C ARG A 70 3.36 -0.16 -16.95
N LEU A 71 3.68 0.53 -15.85
CA LEU A 71 4.92 1.31 -15.72
C LEU A 71 6.14 0.44 -15.38
N GLY A 72 5.99 -0.87 -15.23
CA GLY A 72 7.08 -1.79 -14.89
C GLY A 72 7.63 -1.59 -13.46
N LEU A 73 6.87 -0.92 -12.58
CA LEU A 73 7.30 -0.59 -11.22
C LEU A 73 7.07 -1.73 -10.22
N VAL A 74 6.43 -2.82 -10.66
CA VAL A 74 6.17 -4.02 -9.87
C VAL A 74 6.78 -5.21 -10.59
N GLN A 75 7.53 -6.03 -9.85
CA GLN A 75 8.06 -7.28 -10.40
C GLN A 75 6.90 -8.27 -10.62
N THR A 76 6.45 -8.40 -11.86
CA THR A 76 5.69 -9.57 -12.30
C THR A 76 6.61 -10.79 -12.34
N PRO A 77 6.16 -11.99 -11.96
CA PRO A 77 6.91 -13.20 -12.26
C PRO A 77 6.90 -13.37 -13.78
N ASP A 78 8.05 -13.13 -14.42
CA ASP A 78 8.32 -13.63 -15.77
C ASP A 78 8.40 -15.16 -15.71
N HIS A 79 8.02 -15.79 -16.81
CA HIS A 79 8.15 -17.23 -17.03
C HIS A 79 9.61 -17.70 -16.94
#